data_AF-A0A9D5CJ23-F1
#
_entry.id   AF-A0A9D5CJ23-F1
#
_cell.length_a   1.000
_cell.length_b   1.000
_cell.length_c   1.000
_cell.angle_alpha   90.00
_cell.angle_beta   90.00
_cell.angle_gamma   90.00
#
_symmetry.space_group_name_H-M   'P 1'
#
loop_
_entity.id
_entity.type
_entity.pdbx_description
1 polymer ?
#
loop_
_entity_poly.entity_id
_entity_poly.type
_entity_poly.pdbx_seq_one_letter_code
_entity_poly.pdbx_strand_id
1 'polypeptide(L)'
;MANKDECKDIWSLGLGILASMICSLGDDSSCINIVDGVIHYFSEKSYLISGSLSSLKLPADDHGKKRTRIQKAQTSLVALRETEQTLALICVLARYQASWSKGMQSVESDLRETAVHILAFISKVGQRPGDSPYKTSFYCPPSLKEEFDINGRPSFINVKSGWFKSTVSCLDKSEVFSTKNSGLAMMVKDQGNESANKFHQTQFSDMVAIQIYRIAFLLLKFLCMQAKAAAKRAEEVEFIDLARFPELPMPEILHGLQDQAIAIVTEIFETNKSKPMHSEAEGACLLLLQILEKCLYLELCVSQSCGIRPVSGRVEDFSKEFKRLLQVAEPHPHFKAFLRSLSQMIALVYPGIL
;
A
#
# COMPACT_ATOMS: atom_id res chain seq x y z
N MET A 1 32.68 -2.28 -14.22
CA MET A 1 31.84 -2.15 -13.01
C MET A 1 30.55 -1.51 -13.47
N ALA A 2 29.50 -2.31 -13.71
CA ALA A 2 28.19 -1.76 -14.05
C ALA A 2 27.67 -0.96 -12.85
N ASN A 3 27.10 0.21 -13.11
CA ASN A 3 26.63 1.09 -12.06
C ASN A 3 25.47 0.39 -11.33
N LYS A 4 25.47 0.40 -9.99
CA LYS A 4 24.51 -0.39 -9.19
C LYS A 4 23.05 0.02 -9.47
N ASP A 5 22.84 1.24 -9.96
CA ASP A 5 21.54 1.78 -10.35
C ASP A 5 21.10 1.29 -11.73
N GLU A 6 22.00 1.20 -12.73
CA GLU A 6 21.68 0.62 -14.06
C GLU A 6 21.23 -0.84 -13.96
N CYS A 7 21.84 -1.61 -13.05
CA CYS A 7 21.48 -3.01 -12.84
C CYS A 7 20.07 -3.18 -12.24
N LYS A 8 19.64 -2.23 -11.40
CA LYS A 8 18.28 -2.22 -10.82
C LYS A 8 17.21 -1.84 -11.83
N ASP A 9 17.52 -0.89 -12.70
CA ASP A 9 16.60 -0.48 -13.77
C ASP A 9 16.36 -1.61 -14.77
N ILE A 10 17.41 -2.36 -15.13
CA ILE A 10 17.29 -3.55 -15.99
C ILE A 10 16.45 -4.65 -15.31
N TRP A 11 16.65 -4.87 -14.01
CA TRP A 11 15.86 -5.84 -13.25
C TRP A 11 14.38 -5.47 -13.24
N SER A 12 14.05 -4.25 -12.83
CA SER A 12 12.67 -3.73 -12.78
C SER A 12 11.98 -3.80 -14.15
N LEU A 13 12.68 -3.43 -15.22
CA LEU A 13 12.18 -3.55 -16.58
C LEU A 13 11.93 -5.01 -16.99
N GLY A 14 12.85 -5.91 -16.65
CA GLY A 14 12.71 -7.35 -16.93
C GLY A 14 11.47 -7.95 -16.26
N LEU A 15 11.19 -7.57 -15.01
CA LEU A 15 9.97 -7.98 -14.30
C LEU A 15 8.70 -7.51 -15.00
N GLY A 16 8.66 -6.24 -15.43
CA GLY A 16 7.52 -5.68 -16.14
C GLY A 16 7.27 -6.34 -17.50
N ILE A 17 8.35 -6.66 -18.24
CA ILE A 17 8.25 -7.38 -19.52
C ILE A 17 7.68 -8.78 -19.31
N LEU A 18 8.19 -9.53 -18.32
CA LEU A 18 7.69 -10.88 -18.01
C LEU A 18 6.21 -10.85 -17.62
N ALA A 19 5.81 -9.92 -16.74
CA ALA A 19 4.42 -9.78 -16.33
C ALA A 19 3.50 -9.49 -17.54
N SER A 20 3.93 -8.59 -18.43
CA SER A 20 3.18 -8.21 -19.63
C SER A 20 3.10 -9.37 -20.64
N MET A 21 4.19 -10.10 -20.83
CA MET A 21 4.26 -11.26 -21.72
C MET A 21 3.32 -12.37 -21.26
N ILE A 22 3.35 -12.73 -19.97
CA ILE A 22 2.46 -13.74 -19.40
C ILE A 22 0.99 -13.29 -19.53
N CYS A 23 0.69 -12.02 -19.22
CA CYS A 23 -0.68 -11.51 -19.36
C CYS A 23 -1.19 -11.53 -20.80
N SER A 24 -0.30 -11.31 -21.78
CA SER A 24 -0.67 -11.29 -23.21
C SER A 24 -0.86 -12.69 -23.78
N LEU A 25 -0.10 -13.67 -23.30
CA LEU A 25 -0.18 -15.07 -23.74
C LEU A 25 -1.40 -15.81 -23.14
N GLY A 26 -2.01 -15.28 -22.08
CA GLY A 26 -3.20 -15.88 -21.47
C GLY A 26 -2.96 -17.30 -20.93
N ASP A 27 -3.94 -18.18 -21.12
CA ASP A 27 -3.93 -19.55 -20.60
C ASP A 27 -3.39 -20.57 -21.62
N ASP A 28 -2.65 -20.12 -22.64
CA ASP A 28 -2.06 -21.00 -23.65
C ASP A 28 -1.04 -21.97 -23.03
N SER A 29 -0.94 -23.18 -23.59
CA SER A 29 -0.01 -24.22 -23.09
C SER A 29 1.46 -23.81 -23.16
N SER A 30 1.83 -22.93 -24.10
CA SER A 30 3.16 -22.32 -24.19
C SER A 30 3.44 -21.37 -23.03
N CYS A 31 2.41 -20.70 -22.51
CA CYS A 31 2.50 -19.82 -21.36
C CYS A 31 2.85 -20.60 -20.08
N ILE A 32 2.29 -21.79 -19.90
CA ILE A 32 2.52 -22.63 -18.72
C ILE A 32 4.02 -22.95 -18.55
N ASN A 33 4.72 -23.33 -19.63
CA ASN A 33 6.16 -23.61 -19.56
C ASN A 33 6.99 -22.38 -19.16
N ILE A 34 6.59 -21.19 -19.65
CA ILE A 34 7.23 -19.92 -19.29
C ILE A 34 6.99 -19.64 -17.81
N VAL A 35 5.73 -19.75 -17.36
CA VAL A 35 5.33 -19.52 -15.97
C VAL A 35 6.08 -20.47 -15.03
N ASP A 36 6.17 -21.75 -15.36
CA ASP A 36 6.91 -22.75 -14.58
C ASP A 36 8.40 -22.38 -14.45
N GLY A 37 9.02 -21.95 -15.56
CA GLY A 37 10.42 -21.50 -15.56
C GLY A 37 10.64 -20.26 -14.70
N VAL A 38 9.74 -19.27 -14.77
CA VAL A 38 9.82 -18.05 -13.95
C VAL A 38 9.58 -18.36 -12.48
N ILE A 39 8.60 -19.21 -12.15
CA ILE A 39 8.33 -19.65 -10.77
C ILE A 39 9.55 -20.37 -10.20
N HIS A 40 10.16 -21.29 -10.96
CA HIS A 40 11.36 -21.98 -10.54
C HIS A 40 12.51 -21.00 -10.23
N TYR A 41 12.75 -20.04 -11.14
CA TYR A 41 13.75 -19.01 -10.92
C TYR A 41 13.47 -18.17 -9.66
N PHE A 42 12.21 -17.79 -9.42
CA PHE A 42 11.82 -17.02 -8.24
C PHE A 42 11.97 -17.82 -6.95
N SER A 43 11.68 -19.12 -6.98
CA SER A 43 11.89 -20.03 -5.86
C SER A 43 13.37 -20.15 -5.50
N GLU A 44 14.25 -20.36 -6.49
CA GLU A 44 15.71 -20.37 -6.28
C GLU A 44 16.28 -19.01 -5.85
N LYS A 45 15.66 -17.92 -6.28
CA LYS A 45 16.08 -16.54 -6.00
C LYS A 45 15.16 -15.84 -5.00
N SER A 46 14.60 -16.58 -4.05
CA SER A 46 13.68 -16.06 -3.03
C SER A 46 14.25 -14.87 -2.24
N TYR A 47 15.57 -14.82 -2.05
CA TYR A 47 16.26 -13.69 -1.41
C TYR A 47 16.11 -12.36 -2.18
N LEU A 48 15.90 -12.39 -3.50
CA LEU A 48 15.60 -11.19 -4.29
C LEU A 48 14.20 -10.67 -3.97
N ILE A 49 13.22 -11.56 -3.85
CA ILE A 49 11.85 -11.21 -3.44
C ILE A 49 11.88 -10.59 -2.05
N SER A 50 12.51 -11.28 -1.11
CA SER A 50 12.67 -10.80 0.27
C SER A 50 13.38 -9.46 0.32
N GLY A 51 14.45 -9.29 -0.47
CA GLY A 51 15.21 -8.04 -0.59
C GLY A 51 14.37 -6.87 -1.10
N SER A 52 13.57 -7.08 -2.16
CA SER A 52 12.70 -6.04 -2.72
C SER A 52 11.54 -5.70 -1.77
N LEU A 53 10.96 -6.68 -1.04
CA LEU A 53 9.89 -6.42 -0.07
C LEU A 53 10.40 -5.74 1.20
N SER A 54 11.65 -6.01 1.58
CA SER A 54 12.33 -5.36 2.70
C SER A 54 12.64 -3.88 2.46
N SER A 55 12.32 -3.32 1.29
CA SER A 55 12.48 -1.89 0.99
C SER A 55 11.57 -1.01 1.86
N LEU A 56 10.37 -1.49 2.19
CA LEU A 56 9.54 -0.95 3.26
C LEU A 56 10.05 -1.52 4.58
N LYS A 57 11.25 -1.07 4.99
CA LYS A 57 11.84 -1.49 6.25
C LYS A 57 10.89 -1.15 7.40
N LEU A 58 10.27 -2.19 7.93
CA LEU A 58 9.45 -2.15 9.13
C LEU A 58 10.39 -1.83 10.31
N PRO A 59 10.03 -0.92 11.23
CA PRO A 59 10.77 -0.82 12.48
C PRO A 59 10.63 -2.16 13.20
N ALA A 60 11.73 -2.89 13.35
CA ALA A 60 11.77 -4.09 14.17
C ALA A 60 11.40 -3.69 15.60
N ASP A 61 10.46 -4.42 16.20
CA ASP A 61 10.02 -4.22 17.57
C ASP A 61 11.10 -4.74 18.53
N ASP A 62 12.19 -3.97 18.67
CA ASP A 62 13.27 -4.30 19.60
C ASP A 62 12.83 -3.89 21.01
N HIS A 63 12.04 -4.75 21.64
CA HIS A 63 11.61 -4.63 23.03
C HIS A 63 12.74 -4.84 24.06
N GLY A 64 14.01 -4.79 23.65
CA GLY A 64 15.09 -5.16 24.54
C GLY A 64 16.44 -4.51 24.25
N LYS A 65 16.54 -3.18 24.28
CA LYS A 65 17.67 -2.46 24.94
C LYS A 65 17.54 -0.94 24.85
N LYS A 66 17.75 -0.30 26.00
CA LYS A 66 17.92 1.15 26.13
C LYS A 66 19.05 1.64 25.21
N ARG A 67 18.71 2.63 24.37
CA ARG A 67 19.61 3.61 23.75
C ARG A 67 20.56 3.08 22.67
N THR A 68 19.99 2.77 21.51
CA THR A 68 20.65 2.95 20.21
C THR A 68 19.68 3.67 19.28
N ARG A 69 20.17 4.79 18.72
CA ARG A 69 19.52 5.68 17.74
C ARG A 69 18.56 4.89 16.84
N ILE A 70 17.25 5.17 16.95
CA ILE A 70 16.21 4.68 16.02
C ILE A 70 16.73 4.95 14.60
N GLN A 71 17.30 3.92 13.96
CA GLN A 71 17.75 4.02 12.58
C GLN A 71 16.47 4.10 11.77
N LYS A 72 16.11 5.31 11.35
CA LYS A 72 14.98 5.50 10.44
C LYS A 72 15.22 4.62 9.22
N ALA A 73 14.25 3.78 8.91
CA ALA A 73 14.15 3.04 7.68
C ALA A 73 14.15 4.03 6.50
N GLN A 74 15.32 4.23 5.89
CA GLN A 74 15.45 5.00 4.66
C GLN A 74 15.12 4.10 3.47
N THR A 75 14.17 4.55 2.67
CA THR A 75 13.80 3.97 1.38
C THR A 75 13.91 5.03 0.28
N SER A 76 13.72 4.65 -0.98
CA SER A 76 13.67 5.57 -2.12
C SER A 76 12.47 5.26 -3.00
N LEU A 77 12.04 6.23 -3.81
CA LEU A 77 10.92 6.03 -4.73
C LEU A 77 11.23 4.92 -5.75
N VAL A 78 12.49 4.82 -6.21
CA VAL A 78 12.97 3.73 -7.08
C VAL A 78 12.78 2.37 -6.41
N ALA A 79 13.15 2.24 -5.13
CA ALA A 79 12.99 0.98 -4.40
C ALA A 79 11.51 0.59 -4.24
N LEU A 80 10.62 1.57 -3.98
CA LEU A 80 9.17 1.32 -3.92
C LEU A 80 8.59 0.90 -5.28
N ARG A 81 9.11 1.44 -6.39
CA ARG A 81 8.73 1.01 -7.75
C ARG A 81 9.20 -0.41 -8.04
N GLU A 82 10.42 -0.75 -7.64
CA GLU A 82 10.93 -2.12 -7.73
C GLU A 82 10.05 -3.10 -6.95
N THR A 83 9.65 -2.73 -5.72
CA THR A 83 8.72 -3.52 -4.91
C THR A 83 7.36 -3.71 -5.61
N GLU A 84 6.80 -2.66 -6.21
CA GLU A 84 5.57 -2.76 -7.01
C GLU A 84 5.73 -3.74 -8.17
N GLN A 85 6.81 -3.64 -8.96
CA GLN A 85 7.02 -4.54 -10.11
C GLN A 85 7.19 -6.00 -9.67
N THR A 86 7.94 -6.25 -8.61
CA THR A 86 8.09 -7.60 -8.03
C THR A 86 6.74 -8.15 -7.58
N LEU A 87 5.93 -7.36 -6.87
CA LEU A 87 4.61 -7.78 -6.43
C LEU A 87 3.61 -7.96 -7.58
N ALA A 88 3.71 -7.15 -8.63
CA ALA A 88 2.88 -7.29 -9.82
C ALA A 88 3.16 -8.62 -10.52
N LEU A 89 4.44 -8.98 -10.71
CA LEU A 89 4.80 -10.28 -11.28
C LEU A 89 4.35 -11.43 -10.38
N ILE A 90 4.55 -11.34 -9.06
CA ILE A 90 4.03 -12.34 -8.10
C ILE A 90 2.53 -12.54 -8.28
N CYS A 91 1.77 -11.46 -8.40
CA CYS A 91 0.33 -11.54 -8.63
C CYS A 91 -0.03 -12.22 -9.95
N VAL A 92 0.77 -12.03 -11.00
CA VAL A 92 0.58 -12.69 -12.29
C VAL A 92 0.86 -14.19 -12.18
N LEU A 93 1.98 -14.57 -11.57
CA LEU A 93 2.38 -15.97 -11.40
C LEU A 93 1.40 -16.74 -10.50
N ALA A 94 0.93 -16.11 -9.42
CA ALA A 94 -0.03 -16.71 -8.49
C ALA A 94 -1.40 -17.04 -9.12
N ARG A 95 -1.72 -16.52 -10.32
CA ARG A 95 -2.92 -16.95 -11.06
C ARG A 95 -2.84 -18.40 -11.51
N TYR A 96 -1.63 -18.91 -11.78
CA TYR A 96 -1.37 -20.28 -12.21
C TYR A 96 -1.22 -21.18 -10.99
N GLN A 97 -2.35 -21.43 -10.31
CA GLN A 97 -2.39 -22.07 -8.99
C GLN A 97 -1.67 -23.43 -8.92
N ALA A 98 -1.75 -24.25 -9.96
CA ALA A 98 -1.08 -25.55 -10.00
C ALA A 98 0.46 -25.40 -10.00
N SER A 99 0.99 -24.55 -10.88
CA SER A 99 2.40 -24.22 -10.97
C SER A 99 2.91 -23.52 -9.72
N TRP A 100 2.14 -22.54 -9.24
CA TRP A 100 2.46 -21.76 -8.04
C TRP A 100 2.58 -22.66 -6.81
N SER A 101 1.57 -23.49 -6.54
CA SER A 101 1.56 -24.38 -5.37
C SER A 101 2.72 -25.38 -5.39
N LYS A 102 3.13 -25.84 -6.59
CA LYS A 102 4.25 -26.77 -6.75
C LYS A 102 5.62 -26.08 -6.57
N GLY A 103 5.78 -24.88 -7.13
CA GLY A 103 7.09 -24.22 -7.20
C GLY A 103 7.40 -23.29 -6.02
N MET A 104 6.37 -22.73 -5.37
CA MET A 104 6.52 -21.72 -4.31
C MET A 104 6.21 -22.25 -2.90
N GLN A 105 5.98 -23.55 -2.71
CA GLN A 105 5.57 -24.12 -1.42
C GLN A 105 6.48 -23.72 -0.25
N SER A 106 7.79 -23.60 -0.47
CA SER A 106 8.77 -23.24 0.56
C SER A 106 8.86 -21.73 0.85
N VAL A 107 8.39 -20.86 -0.05
CA VAL A 107 8.56 -19.40 0.01
C VAL A 107 7.23 -18.68 0.26
N GLU A 108 6.11 -19.33 -0.06
CA GLU A 108 4.78 -18.74 0.00
C GLU A 108 4.36 -18.33 1.41
N SER A 109 4.73 -19.12 2.43
CA SER A 109 4.42 -18.78 3.84
C SER A 109 5.11 -17.48 4.24
N ASP A 110 6.42 -17.39 4.02
CA ASP A 110 7.22 -16.20 4.32
C ASP A 110 6.73 -14.97 3.55
N LEU A 111 6.34 -15.15 2.28
CA LEU A 111 5.77 -14.09 1.45
C LEU A 111 4.45 -13.58 2.02
N ARG A 112 3.58 -14.48 2.49
CA ARG A 112 2.29 -14.14 3.09
C ARG A 112 2.47 -13.41 4.42
N GLU A 113 3.36 -13.91 5.28
CA GLU A 113 3.72 -13.25 6.54
C GLU A 113 4.28 -11.84 6.29
N THR A 114 5.23 -11.72 5.36
CA THR A 114 5.80 -10.43 4.94
C THR A 114 4.73 -9.48 4.42
N ALA A 115 3.77 -9.98 3.62
CA ALA A 115 2.66 -9.20 3.13
C ALA A 115 1.78 -8.66 4.27
N VAL A 116 1.44 -9.48 5.24
CA VAL A 116 0.67 -9.08 6.43
C VAL A 116 1.42 -8.01 7.22
N HIS A 117 2.73 -8.17 7.43
CA HIS A 117 3.54 -7.19 8.14
C HIS A 117 3.62 -5.84 7.44
N ILE A 118 3.82 -5.82 6.12
CA ILE A 118 3.82 -4.57 5.35
C ILE A 118 2.45 -3.91 5.41
N LEU A 119 1.36 -4.66 5.26
CA LEU A 119 -0.01 -4.13 5.39
C LEU A 119 -0.27 -3.57 6.79
N ALA A 120 0.20 -4.25 7.84
CA ALA A 120 0.10 -3.76 9.21
C ALA A 120 0.78 -2.39 9.37
N PHE A 121 1.94 -2.19 8.75
CA PHE A 121 2.61 -0.90 8.75
C PHE A 121 1.86 0.18 7.97
N ILE A 122 1.35 -0.16 6.78
CA ILE A 122 0.57 0.78 5.96
C ILE A 122 -0.73 1.18 6.66
N SER A 123 -1.39 0.24 7.35
CA SER A 123 -2.68 0.46 8.04
C SER A 123 -2.60 1.41 9.24
N LYS A 124 -1.44 1.51 9.90
CA LYS A 124 -1.27 2.27 11.17
C LYS A 124 -1.20 3.79 10.97
N VAL A 125 -1.19 4.29 9.74
CA VAL A 125 -1.09 5.73 9.48
C VAL A 125 -2.41 6.43 9.81
N GLY A 126 -2.39 7.22 10.90
CA GLY A 126 -3.52 8.06 11.33
C GLY A 126 -4.34 7.51 12.50
N GLN A 127 -3.98 6.36 13.08
CA GLN A 127 -4.81 5.63 14.04
C GLN A 127 -4.85 6.20 15.48
N ARG A 128 -4.13 7.29 15.83
CA ARG A 128 -4.20 7.86 17.20
C ARG A 128 -4.21 9.40 17.23
N PRO A 129 -5.32 10.03 17.65
CA PRO A 129 -5.32 11.42 18.08
C PRO A 129 -4.43 11.53 19.33
N GLY A 130 -3.27 12.16 19.21
CA GLY A 130 -2.34 12.38 20.32
C GLY A 130 -0.96 11.73 20.16
N ASP A 131 -0.76 10.84 19.19
CA ASP A 131 0.60 10.41 18.83
C ASP A 131 1.27 11.49 17.98
N SER A 132 2.50 11.86 18.37
CA SER A 132 3.23 12.90 17.67
C SER A 132 3.51 12.48 16.21
N PRO A 133 3.46 13.41 15.23
CA PRO A 133 3.77 13.13 13.83
C PRO A 133 5.21 12.63 13.60
N TYR A 134 6.03 12.56 14.65
CA TYR A 134 7.42 12.12 14.62
C TYR A 134 7.61 10.61 14.74
N LYS A 135 6.56 9.82 14.98
CA LYS A 135 6.69 8.36 15.23
C LYS A 135 6.62 7.46 13.99
N THR A 136 6.17 7.94 12.83
CA THR A 136 6.29 7.15 11.60
C THR A 136 7.75 7.14 11.14
N SER A 137 8.42 6.00 11.36
CA SER A 137 9.83 5.77 11.05
C SER A 137 10.14 5.64 9.54
N PHE A 138 9.24 6.12 8.67
CA PHE A 138 9.39 6.09 7.22
C PHE A 138 10.16 7.34 6.76
N TYR A 139 11.24 7.13 5.98
CA TYR A 139 12.03 8.21 5.37
C TYR A 139 12.28 7.91 3.89
N CYS A 140 11.78 8.74 2.98
CA CYS A 140 11.89 8.56 1.52
C CYS A 140 12.23 9.91 0.86
N PRO A 141 13.49 10.35 0.87
CA PRO A 141 13.89 11.61 0.26
C PRO A 141 13.97 11.51 -1.28
N PRO A 142 13.82 12.62 -2.01
CA PRO A 142 14.21 12.72 -3.41
C PRO A 142 15.68 12.37 -3.57
N SER A 143 15.99 11.62 -4.59
CA SER A 143 17.32 11.07 -4.90
C SER A 143 17.77 11.42 -6.31
N LEU A 144 16.83 11.55 -7.25
CA LEU A 144 17.08 11.91 -8.64
C LEU A 144 16.79 13.38 -8.91
N LYS A 145 17.44 13.98 -9.92
CA LYS A 145 17.26 15.39 -10.26
C LYS A 145 15.80 15.72 -10.60
N GLU A 146 15.15 14.83 -11.33
CA GLU A 146 13.73 14.93 -11.69
C GLU A 146 12.83 14.88 -10.45
N GLU A 147 13.22 14.12 -9.42
CA GLU A 147 12.51 14.03 -8.14
C GLU A 147 12.61 15.33 -7.34
N PHE A 148 13.76 16.01 -7.39
CA PHE A 148 13.92 17.33 -6.78
C PHE A 148 13.06 18.39 -7.47
N ASP A 149 12.97 18.36 -8.80
CA ASP A 149 12.15 19.30 -9.58
C ASP A 149 10.66 19.18 -9.23
N ILE A 150 10.14 17.96 -9.13
CA ILE A 150 8.73 17.72 -8.74
C ILE A 150 8.48 17.92 -7.24
N ASN A 151 9.50 17.79 -6.39
CA ASN A 151 9.39 18.16 -4.97
C ASN A 151 9.23 19.67 -4.78
N GLY A 152 9.69 20.50 -5.74
CA GLY A 152 9.42 21.94 -5.73
C GLY A 152 8.02 22.33 -6.20
N ARG A 153 7.24 21.39 -6.77
CA ARG A 153 5.91 21.67 -7.33
C ARG A 153 4.79 21.41 -6.32
N PRO A 154 3.69 22.20 -6.36
CA PRO A 154 2.55 22.00 -5.47
C PRO A 154 1.86 20.66 -5.74
N SER A 155 1.37 20.03 -4.66
CA SER A 155 0.57 18.81 -4.71
C SER A 155 -0.60 18.90 -5.70
N PHE A 156 -0.85 17.80 -6.41
CA PHE A 156 -1.96 17.67 -7.36
C PHE A 156 -3.19 16.99 -6.74
N ILE A 157 -3.03 16.28 -5.60
CA ILE A 157 -4.14 15.66 -4.86
C ILE A 157 -4.59 16.52 -3.66
N ASN A 158 -3.64 17.12 -2.94
CA ASN A 158 -3.87 18.03 -1.79
C ASN A 158 -4.78 17.43 -0.70
N VAL A 159 -4.53 16.18 -0.32
CA VAL A 159 -5.29 15.40 0.68
C VAL A 159 -4.54 15.36 2.01
N LYS A 160 -5.23 15.64 3.12
CA LYS A 160 -4.67 15.70 4.47
C LYS A 160 -4.91 14.42 5.28
N SER A 161 -5.26 13.33 4.60
CA SER A 161 -5.59 12.03 5.20
C SER A 161 -4.58 10.95 4.81
N GLY A 162 -4.43 9.92 5.66
CA GLY A 162 -3.58 8.76 5.42
C GLY A 162 -2.12 9.09 5.06
N TRP A 163 -1.56 8.33 4.12
CA TRP A 163 -0.17 8.48 3.69
C TRP A 163 0.14 9.81 3.01
N PHE A 164 -0.85 10.49 2.40
CA PHE A 164 -0.68 11.83 1.82
C PHE A 164 -0.31 12.89 2.86
N LYS A 165 -0.73 12.72 4.12
CA LYS A 165 -0.29 13.57 5.24
C LYS A 165 1.06 13.13 5.79
N SER A 166 1.29 11.82 5.92
CA SER A 166 2.50 11.29 6.53
C SER A 166 3.77 11.47 5.69
N THR A 167 3.66 11.45 4.35
CA THR A 167 4.82 11.65 3.45
C THR A 167 5.39 13.06 3.52
N VAL A 168 4.61 14.05 3.95
CA VAL A 168 5.08 15.44 4.13
C VAL A 168 6.05 15.54 5.31
N SER A 169 5.73 14.91 6.44
CA SER A 169 6.58 14.89 7.65
C SER A 169 7.92 14.16 7.48
N CYS A 170 8.04 13.43 6.38
CA CYS A 170 9.14 12.55 6.04
C CYS A 170 10.24 13.29 5.26
N LEU A 171 9.96 14.43 4.61
CA LEU A 171 10.90 15.13 3.73
C LEU A 171 11.83 16.14 4.44
N ASP A 172 11.37 16.77 5.53
CA ASP A 172 12.01 17.98 6.11
C ASP A 172 13.17 17.72 7.08
N LYS A 173 13.77 16.52 7.14
CA LYS A 173 15.02 16.34 7.92
C LYS A 173 16.29 16.70 7.14
N SER A 174 16.15 17.22 5.92
CA SER A 174 17.29 17.62 5.08
C SER A 174 17.94 18.96 5.48
N GLU A 175 17.30 19.80 6.32
CA GLU A 175 17.89 21.08 6.74
C GLU A 175 19.10 20.94 7.69
N VAL A 176 19.46 19.73 8.13
CA VAL A 176 20.63 19.53 9.02
C VAL A 176 21.94 19.25 8.27
N PHE A 177 21.92 19.11 6.93
CA PHE A 177 23.13 18.79 6.15
C PHE A 177 23.59 19.86 5.15
N SER A 178 22.93 21.01 5.05
CA SER A 178 23.35 22.09 4.16
C SER A 178 23.63 23.39 4.92
N THR A 179 24.75 23.44 5.65
CA THR A 179 25.67 24.61 5.75
C THR A 179 26.74 24.33 6.81
N LYS A 180 27.85 23.71 6.40
CA LYS A 180 29.16 24.04 6.98
C LYS A 180 29.93 24.79 5.90
N ASN A 181 29.79 26.11 5.89
CA ASN A 181 30.93 26.98 5.69
C ASN A 181 30.75 28.24 6.52
N SER A 182 31.77 28.47 7.33
CA SER A 182 31.91 29.48 8.35
C SER A 182 32.00 30.89 7.75
N GLY A 183 31.19 31.81 8.28
CA GLY A 183 31.35 33.24 8.13
C GLY A 183 30.72 33.95 9.31
N LEU A 184 31.54 34.42 10.25
CA LEU A 184 31.16 35.20 11.42
C LEU A 184 30.33 36.44 11.06
N ALA A 185 29.17 36.62 11.70
CA ALA A 185 28.62 37.94 12.01
C ALA A 185 27.66 37.85 13.21
N MET A 186 27.79 38.81 14.12
CA MET A 186 27.27 38.89 15.49
C MET A 186 25.75 39.11 15.61
N MET A 187 25.25 38.75 16.80
CA MET A 187 24.02 39.19 17.48
C MET A 187 23.26 40.39 16.88
N VAL A 188 21.97 40.19 16.59
CA VAL A 188 20.88 41.07 17.06
C VAL A 188 19.66 40.20 17.38
N LYS A 189 19.14 40.38 18.60
CA LYS A 189 17.92 39.81 19.13
C LYS A 189 16.80 40.79 18.76
N ASP A 190 15.88 40.43 17.87
CA ASP A 190 14.63 41.17 17.75
C ASP A 190 13.43 40.31 17.32
N GLN A 191 12.27 40.81 17.70
CA GLN A 191 11.00 40.13 17.90
C GLN A 191 10.30 39.65 16.63
N GLY A 192 9.47 38.61 16.83
CA GLY A 192 8.18 38.43 16.12
C GLY A 192 8.24 38.34 14.61
N ASN A 193 8.49 37.14 14.08
CA ASN A 193 8.01 36.82 12.73
C ASN A 193 7.45 35.41 12.67
N GLU A 194 6.15 35.33 12.44
CA GLU A 194 5.37 34.12 12.17
C GLU A 194 5.72 33.53 10.80
N SER A 195 6.97 33.11 10.59
CA SER A 195 7.30 32.18 9.51
C SER A 195 7.42 30.77 10.10
N ALA A 196 6.30 30.27 10.62
CA ALA A 196 6.15 28.84 10.84
C ALA A 196 6.39 28.15 9.49
N ASN A 197 7.45 27.35 9.38
CA ASN A 197 7.72 26.46 8.25
C ASN A 197 6.43 25.68 7.95
N LYS A 198 5.64 26.14 6.97
CA LYS A 198 4.41 25.49 6.56
C LYS A 198 4.84 24.27 5.75
N PHE A 199 4.67 23.09 6.36
CA PHE A 199 4.79 21.80 5.69
C PHE A 199 3.97 21.83 4.38
N HIS A 200 4.64 21.87 3.23
CA HIS A 200 3.96 21.94 1.94
C HIS A 200 3.87 20.53 1.33
N GLN A 201 2.64 20.09 1.01
CA GLN A 201 2.43 18.90 0.19
C GLN A 201 2.94 19.17 -1.23
N THR A 202 3.77 18.25 -1.72
CA THR A 202 4.45 18.35 -3.03
C THR A 202 3.99 17.23 -3.94
N GLN A 203 4.21 17.39 -5.25
CA GLN A 203 3.93 16.30 -6.22
C GLN A 203 4.76 15.05 -5.90
N PHE A 204 5.99 15.23 -5.39
CA PHE A 204 6.80 14.10 -4.92
C PHE A 204 6.13 13.36 -3.76
N SER A 205 5.62 14.08 -2.76
CA SER A 205 4.95 13.48 -1.61
C SER A 205 3.66 12.73 -2.00
N ASP A 206 2.94 13.22 -3.01
CA ASP A 206 1.78 12.53 -3.59
C ASP A 206 2.20 11.24 -4.29
N MET A 207 3.26 11.28 -5.10
CA MET A 207 3.77 10.11 -5.81
C MET A 207 4.22 9.00 -4.84
N VAL A 208 4.91 9.37 -3.75
CA VAL A 208 5.30 8.41 -2.72
C VAL A 208 4.07 7.78 -2.06
N ALA A 209 3.06 8.59 -1.71
CA ALA A 209 1.82 8.08 -1.10
C ALA A 209 1.07 7.13 -2.04
N ILE A 210 0.89 7.52 -3.31
CA ILE A 210 0.29 6.66 -4.34
C ILE A 210 1.06 5.34 -4.47
N GLN A 211 2.40 5.40 -4.47
CA GLN A 211 3.24 4.21 -4.59
C GLN A 211 3.04 3.24 -3.42
N ILE A 212 2.92 3.76 -2.19
CA ILE A 212 2.61 2.95 -1.01
C ILE A 212 1.25 2.27 -1.15
N TYR A 213 0.23 3.00 -1.62
CA TYR A 213 -1.09 2.40 -1.85
C TYR A 213 -1.09 1.39 -2.99
N ARG A 214 -0.29 1.55 -4.05
CA ARG A 214 -0.12 0.54 -5.11
C ARG A 214 0.46 -0.76 -4.55
N ILE A 215 1.46 -0.65 -3.68
CA ILE A 215 2.03 -1.79 -2.98
C ILE A 215 0.96 -2.46 -2.10
N ALA A 216 0.22 -1.69 -1.30
CA ALA A 216 -0.87 -2.22 -0.48
C ALA A 216 -1.92 -2.97 -1.32
N PHE A 217 -2.33 -2.39 -2.46
CA PHE A 217 -3.25 -3.02 -3.40
C PHE A 217 -2.73 -4.37 -3.90
N LEU A 218 -1.47 -4.45 -4.33
CA LEU A 218 -0.89 -5.70 -4.84
C LEU A 218 -0.76 -6.77 -3.73
N LEU A 219 -0.38 -6.37 -2.52
CA LEU A 219 -0.35 -7.27 -1.36
C LEU A 219 -1.75 -7.82 -1.04
N LEU A 220 -2.76 -6.96 -0.97
CA LEU A 220 -4.15 -7.37 -0.76
C LEU A 220 -4.64 -8.26 -1.90
N LYS A 221 -4.29 -7.95 -3.15
CA LYS A 221 -4.64 -8.77 -4.33
C LYS A 221 -4.03 -10.17 -4.21
N PHE A 222 -2.75 -10.27 -3.84
CA PHE A 222 -2.09 -11.55 -3.58
C PHE A 222 -2.83 -12.35 -2.50
N LEU A 223 -3.11 -11.74 -1.34
CA LEU A 223 -3.82 -12.39 -0.24
C LEU A 223 -5.25 -12.80 -0.63
N CYS A 224 -5.96 -12.00 -1.44
CA CYS A 224 -7.28 -12.36 -1.97
C CYS A 224 -7.21 -13.61 -2.86
N MET A 225 -6.17 -13.74 -3.69
CA MET A 225 -5.98 -14.95 -4.51
C MET A 225 -5.76 -16.18 -3.64
N GLN A 226 -5.00 -16.05 -2.56
CA GLN A 226 -4.77 -17.11 -1.58
C GLN A 226 -6.06 -17.51 -0.86
N ALA A 227 -6.80 -16.52 -0.34
CA ALA A 227 -8.09 -16.74 0.32
C ALA A 227 -9.11 -17.40 -0.62
N LYS A 228 -9.17 -16.94 -1.88
CA LYS A 228 -10.06 -17.52 -2.90
C LYS A 228 -9.71 -18.96 -3.24
N ALA A 229 -8.42 -19.27 -3.37
CA ALA A 229 -7.97 -20.64 -3.61
C ALA A 229 -8.31 -21.56 -2.44
N ALA A 230 -8.19 -21.08 -1.20
CA ALA A 230 -8.56 -21.82 -0.01
C ALA A 230 -10.08 -22.00 0.13
N ALA A 231 -10.87 -20.95 -0.13
CA ALA A 231 -12.32 -21.01 -0.12
C ALA A 231 -12.84 -22.02 -1.15
N LYS A 232 -12.31 -22.01 -2.37
CA LYS A 232 -12.67 -22.99 -3.41
C LYS A 232 -12.39 -24.43 -2.98
N ARG A 233 -11.24 -24.69 -2.34
CA ARG A 233 -10.93 -26.03 -1.79
C ARG A 233 -11.90 -26.42 -0.67
N ALA A 234 -12.27 -25.47 0.19
CA ALA A 234 -13.21 -25.72 1.27
C ALA A 234 -14.62 -26.01 0.75
N GLU A 235 -15.05 -25.34 -0.33
CA GLU A 235 -16.30 -25.64 -1.04
C GLU A 235 -16.28 -27.04 -1.66
N GLU A 236 -15.17 -27.43 -2.31
CA GLU A 236 -15.02 -28.75 -2.94
C GLU A 236 -15.04 -29.92 -1.94
N VAL A 237 -14.55 -29.69 -0.71
CA VAL A 237 -14.47 -30.71 0.35
C VAL A 237 -15.59 -30.55 1.39
N GLU A 238 -16.48 -29.55 1.23
CA GLU A 238 -17.52 -29.13 2.18
C GLU A 238 -17.00 -28.91 3.62
N PHE A 239 -15.69 -28.65 3.76
CA PHE A 239 -15.01 -28.56 5.05
C PHE A 239 -13.83 -27.59 4.97
N ILE A 240 -13.71 -26.73 5.99
CA ILE A 240 -12.60 -25.80 6.12
C ILE A 240 -11.46 -26.50 6.86
N ASP A 241 -10.43 -26.91 6.11
CA ASP A 241 -9.17 -27.35 6.70
C ASP A 241 -8.36 -26.13 7.18
N LEU A 242 -8.52 -25.78 8.45
CA LEU A 242 -7.82 -24.67 9.09
C LEU A 242 -6.29 -24.82 9.04
N ALA A 243 -5.76 -26.04 8.95
CA ALA A 243 -4.31 -26.26 8.83
C ALA A 243 -3.77 -25.91 7.43
N ARG A 244 -4.64 -25.87 6.42
CA ARG A 244 -4.31 -25.50 5.03
C ARG A 244 -4.91 -24.15 4.61
N PHE A 245 -5.55 -23.46 5.54
CA PHE A 245 -6.09 -22.13 5.30
C PHE A 245 -4.97 -21.08 5.43
N PRO A 246 -4.85 -20.12 4.49
CA PRO A 246 -3.79 -19.13 4.54
C PRO A 246 -3.95 -18.21 5.74
N GLU A 247 -2.83 -17.78 6.31
CA GLU A 247 -2.81 -16.73 7.31
C GLU A 247 -3.30 -15.41 6.68
N LEU A 248 -4.44 -14.93 7.14
CA LEU A 248 -5.03 -13.67 6.68
C LEU A 248 -4.67 -12.53 7.62
N PRO A 249 -4.68 -11.26 7.14
CA PRO A 249 -4.47 -10.11 8.01
C PRO A 249 -5.49 -10.07 9.13
N MET A 250 -5.05 -9.67 10.33
CA MET A 250 -5.97 -9.39 11.43
C MET A 250 -6.98 -8.30 11.04
N PRO A 251 -8.25 -8.37 11.53
CA PRO A 251 -9.28 -7.40 11.18
C PRO A 251 -8.86 -5.93 11.37
N GLU A 252 -8.08 -5.62 12.40
CA GLU A 252 -7.63 -4.25 12.70
C GLU A 252 -6.74 -3.67 11.59
N ILE A 253 -5.95 -4.52 10.91
CA ILE A 253 -5.13 -4.12 9.76
C ILE A 253 -6.05 -3.74 8.60
N LEU A 254 -7.06 -4.56 8.34
CA LEU A 254 -8.04 -4.33 7.27
C LEU A 254 -8.85 -3.08 7.56
N HIS A 255 -9.36 -2.91 8.78
CA HIS A 255 -10.12 -1.72 9.21
C HIS A 255 -9.30 -0.45 9.05
N GLY A 256 -8.02 -0.44 9.46
CA GLY A 256 -7.15 0.72 9.28
C GLY A 256 -6.98 1.13 7.81
N LEU A 257 -6.93 0.17 6.88
CA LEU A 257 -6.87 0.47 5.44
C LEU A 257 -8.22 0.92 4.87
N GLN A 258 -9.32 0.32 5.31
CA GLN A 258 -10.68 0.72 4.93
C GLN A 258 -10.96 2.17 5.34
N ASP A 259 -10.64 2.53 6.58
CA ASP A 259 -10.87 3.87 7.12
C ASP A 259 -10.01 4.91 6.40
N GLN A 260 -8.73 4.59 6.11
CA GLN A 260 -7.87 5.45 5.29
C GLN A 260 -8.44 5.66 3.89
N ALA A 261 -8.88 4.59 3.22
CA ALA A 261 -9.44 4.67 1.88
C ALA A 261 -10.71 5.53 1.84
N ILE A 262 -11.63 5.32 2.77
CA ILE A 262 -12.87 6.12 2.88
C ILE A 262 -12.55 7.59 3.14
N ALA A 263 -11.67 7.88 4.11
CA ALA A 263 -11.30 9.25 4.45
C ALA A 263 -10.68 10.00 3.26
N ILE A 264 -9.72 9.38 2.57
CA ILE A 264 -9.04 10.00 1.43
C ILE A 264 -10.00 10.22 0.25
N VAL A 265 -10.77 9.20 -0.14
CA VAL A 265 -11.68 9.32 -1.29
C VAL A 265 -12.76 10.35 -1.00
N THR A 266 -13.29 10.39 0.22
CA THR A 266 -14.24 11.41 0.66
C THR A 266 -13.65 12.81 0.51
N GLU A 267 -12.42 13.04 0.98
CA GLU A 267 -11.73 14.33 0.87
C GLU A 267 -11.48 14.74 -0.60
N ILE A 268 -11.11 13.80 -1.47
CA ILE A 268 -10.94 14.07 -2.91
C ILE A 268 -12.27 14.44 -3.55
N PHE A 269 -13.35 13.70 -3.26
CA PHE A 269 -14.68 13.98 -3.81
C PHE A 269 -15.24 15.33 -3.34
N GLU A 270 -15.06 15.66 -2.06
CA GLU A 270 -15.45 16.96 -1.49
C GLU A 270 -14.70 18.11 -2.16
N THR A 271 -13.39 17.98 -2.34
CA THR A 271 -12.54 19.01 -2.95
C THR A 271 -12.88 19.24 -4.43
N ASN A 272 -13.35 18.20 -5.12
CA ASN A 272 -13.68 18.24 -6.55
C ASN A 272 -15.20 18.33 -6.82
N LYS A 273 -16.03 18.70 -5.83
CA LYS A 273 -17.50 18.73 -5.99
C LYS A 273 -17.99 19.64 -7.12
N SER A 274 -17.27 20.72 -7.41
CA SER A 274 -17.66 21.77 -8.36
C SER A 274 -16.77 21.84 -9.61
N LYS A 275 -15.81 20.93 -9.75
CA LYS A 275 -14.81 20.95 -10.83
C LYS A 275 -14.55 19.53 -11.34
N PRO A 276 -14.24 19.36 -12.64
CA PRO A 276 -13.79 18.07 -13.14
C PRO A 276 -12.51 17.66 -12.39
N MET A 277 -12.50 16.41 -11.94
CA MET A 277 -11.38 15.82 -11.23
C MET A 277 -10.19 15.62 -12.18
N HIS A 278 -8.98 15.87 -11.69
CA HIS A 278 -7.75 15.58 -12.45
C HIS A 278 -7.53 14.06 -12.54
N SER A 279 -6.93 13.57 -13.64
CA SER A 279 -6.75 12.14 -13.91
C SER A 279 -6.03 11.38 -12.79
N GLU A 280 -5.08 12.01 -12.13
CA GLU A 280 -4.27 11.42 -11.05
C GLU A 280 -5.10 11.27 -9.78
N ALA A 281 -5.97 12.23 -9.47
CA ALA A 281 -6.90 12.16 -8.34
C ALA A 281 -7.97 11.11 -8.60
N GLU A 282 -8.46 10.99 -9.84
CA GLU A 282 -9.38 9.94 -10.26
C GLU A 282 -8.73 8.54 -10.13
N GLY A 283 -7.50 8.40 -10.64
CA GLY A 283 -6.71 7.18 -10.52
C GLY A 283 -6.43 6.79 -9.06
N ALA A 284 -6.14 7.78 -8.19
CA ALA A 284 -5.99 7.54 -6.76
C ALA A 284 -7.30 7.07 -6.12
N CYS A 285 -8.45 7.65 -6.49
CA CYS A 285 -9.75 7.20 -6.01
C CYS A 285 -10.04 5.75 -6.42
N LEU A 286 -9.81 5.41 -7.69
CA LEU A 286 -9.99 4.03 -8.18
C LEU A 286 -9.11 3.04 -7.42
N LEU A 287 -7.83 3.37 -7.22
CA LEU A 287 -6.89 2.54 -6.46
C LEU A 287 -7.38 2.32 -5.02
N LEU A 288 -7.79 3.38 -4.32
CA LEU A 288 -8.24 3.30 -2.93
C LEU A 288 -9.58 2.56 -2.77
N LEU A 289 -10.50 2.75 -3.71
CA LEU A 289 -11.76 2.01 -3.75
C LEU A 289 -11.53 0.52 -4.04
N GLN A 290 -10.54 0.17 -4.88
CA GLN A 290 -10.11 -1.22 -5.06
C GLN A 290 -9.48 -1.81 -3.80
N ILE A 291 -8.67 -1.03 -3.07
CA ILE A 291 -8.13 -1.43 -1.76
C ILE A 291 -9.26 -1.71 -0.78
N LEU A 292 -10.26 -0.82 -0.69
CA LEU A 292 -11.44 -0.99 0.16
C LEU A 292 -12.18 -2.30 -0.17
N GLU A 293 -12.42 -2.57 -1.46
CA GLU A 293 -13.05 -3.81 -1.91
C GLU A 293 -12.27 -5.06 -1.47
N LYS A 294 -10.94 -5.06 -1.62
CA LYS A 294 -10.12 -6.22 -1.23
C LYS A 294 -10.02 -6.38 0.29
N CYS A 295 -10.02 -5.28 1.05
CA CYS A 295 -10.09 -5.35 2.50
C CYS A 295 -11.42 -5.95 2.97
N LEU A 296 -12.55 -5.54 2.38
CA LEU A 296 -13.87 -6.10 2.70
C LEU A 296 -13.96 -7.59 2.34
N TYR A 297 -13.42 -7.98 1.18
CA TYR A 297 -13.37 -9.39 0.79
C TYR A 297 -12.57 -10.24 1.79
N LEU A 298 -11.38 -9.77 2.19
CA LEU A 298 -10.57 -10.49 3.18
C LEU A 298 -11.23 -10.52 4.56
N GLU A 299 -11.91 -9.45 4.98
CA GLU A 299 -12.66 -9.43 6.24
C GLU A 299 -13.82 -10.42 6.21
N LEU A 300 -14.51 -10.55 5.08
CA LEU A 300 -15.53 -11.59 4.88
C LEU A 300 -14.91 -12.99 5.04
N CYS A 301 -13.77 -13.24 4.39
CA CYS A 301 -13.08 -14.52 4.50
C CYS A 301 -12.69 -14.83 5.96
N VAL A 302 -12.10 -13.88 6.68
CA VAL A 302 -11.75 -14.04 8.12
C VAL A 302 -12.99 -14.31 8.96
N SER A 303 -14.07 -13.55 8.73
CA SER A 303 -15.32 -13.70 9.47
C SER A 303 -15.95 -15.08 9.28
N GLN A 304 -15.94 -15.57 8.03
CA GLN A 304 -16.50 -16.88 7.68
C GLN A 304 -15.61 -18.04 8.16
N SER A 305 -14.29 -17.95 7.97
CA SER A 305 -13.37 -19.04 8.33
C SER A 305 -13.20 -19.18 9.84
N CYS A 306 -13.18 -18.06 10.58
CA CYS A 306 -12.93 -18.06 12.02
C CYS A 306 -14.21 -17.95 12.86
N GLY A 307 -15.38 -17.79 12.24
CA GLY A 307 -16.65 -17.57 12.94
C GLY A 307 -16.72 -16.25 13.73
N ILE A 308 -15.84 -15.30 13.40
CA ILE A 308 -15.75 -14.01 14.08
C ILE A 308 -16.80 -13.07 13.47
N ARG A 309 -17.64 -12.47 14.31
CA ARG A 309 -18.55 -11.41 13.87
C ARG A 309 -17.91 -10.04 14.10
N PRO A 310 -18.09 -9.08 13.17
CA PRO A 310 -17.69 -7.70 13.40
C PRO A 310 -18.31 -7.11 14.67
N VAL A 311 -17.55 -6.31 15.41
CA VAL A 311 -18.00 -5.64 16.63
C VAL A 311 -18.99 -4.52 16.28
N SER A 312 -20.11 -4.39 17.01
CA SER A 312 -21.18 -3.41 16.71
C SER A 312 -20.67 -1.98 16.54
N GLY A 313 -19.77 -1.51 17.42
CA GLY A 313 -19.22 -0.15 17.32
C GLY A 313 -18.44 0.10 16.03
N ARG A 314 -17.63 -0.88 15.60
CA ARG A 314 -16.89 -0.81 14.32
C ARG A 314 -17.84 -0.68 13.13
N VAL A 315 -18.92 -1.45 13.16
CA VAL A 315 -19.94 -1.48 12.12
C VAL A 315 -20.66 -0.14 11.98
N GLU A 316 -21.03 0.47 13.10
CA GLU A 316 -21.71 1.77 13.14
C GLU A 316 -20.81 2.89 12.61
N ASP A 317 -19.56 2.93 13.06
CA ASP A 317 -18.56 3.91 12.60
C ASP A 317 -18.31 3.77 11.09
N PHE A 318 -18.12 2.54 10.60
CA PHE A 318 -17.95 2.27 9.17
C PHE A 318 -19.16 2.72 8.35
N SER A 319 -20.38 2.36 8.79
CA SER A 319 -21.63 2.70 8.11
C SER A 319 -21.77 4.20 7.93
N LYS A 320 -21.49 4.96 9.00
CA LYS A 320 -21.55 6.42 8.99
C LYS A 320 -20.60 7.03 7.98
N GLU A 321 -19.33 6.61 7.99
CA GLU A 321 -18.32 7.15 7.07
C GLU A 321 -18.57 6.71 5.62
N PHE A 322 -19.02 5.48 5.39
CA PHE A 322 -19.37 5.02 4.04
C PHE A 322 -20.63 5.72 3.48
N LYS A 323 -21.65 5.99 4.32
CA LYS A 323 -22.81 6.79 3.91
C LYS A 323 -22.39 8.21 3.52
N ARG A 324 -21.46 8.82 4.25
CA ARG A 324 -20.86 10.10 3.87
C ARG A 324 -20.15 10.02 2.53
N LEU A 325 -19.33 8.97 2.30
CA LEU A 325 -18.68 8.73 1.01
C LEU A 325 -19.69 8.68 -0.14
N LEU A 326 -20.80 7.94 0.02
CA LEU A 326 -21.85 7.86 -1.00
C LEU A 326 -22.46 9.23 -1.32
N GLN A 327 -22.73 10.05 -0.30
CA GLN A 327 -23.28 11.41 -0.48
C GLN A 327 -22.33 12.32 -1.25
N VAL A 328 -21.03 12.30 -0.93
CA VAL A 328 -20.05 13.16 -1.63
C VAL A 328 -19.72 12.63 -3.02
N ALA A 329 -19.98 11.35 -3.29
CA ALA A 329 -19.79 10.73 -4.60
C ALA A 329 -20.93 11.00 -5.59
N GLU A 330 -22.10 11.48 -5.17
CA GLU A 330 -23.25 11.74 -6.05
C GLU A 330 -22.91 12.58 -7.29
N PRO A 331 -22.09 13.64 -7.21
CA PRO A 331 -21.69 14.46 -8.36
C PRO A 331 -20.70 13.77 -9.30
N HIS A 332 -20.20 12.58 -8.96
CA HIS A 332 -19.12 11.87 -9.65
C HIS A 332 -19.63 10.56 -10.29
N PRO A 333 -20.39 10.62 -11.41
CA PRO A 333 -21.11 9.47 -11.96
C PRO A 333 -20.22 8.31 -12.40
N HIS A 334 -18.95 8.58 -12.73
CA HIS A 334 -17.96 7.56 -13.14
C HIS A 334 -17.74 6.48 -12.05
N PHE A 335 -17.92 6.82 -10.77
CA PHE A 335 -17.75 5.89 -9.66
C PHE A 335 -19.03 5.14 -9.25
N LYS A 336 -20.19 5.51 -9.81
CA LYS A 336 -21.51 5.00 -9.37
C LYS A 336 -21.61 3.48 -9.47
N ALA A 337 -21.14 2.89 -10.56
CA ALA A 337 -21.17 1.43 -10.74
C ALA A 337 -20.26 0.72 -9.73
N PHE A 338 -19.07 1.28 -9.48
CA PHE A 338 -18.12 0.74 -8.52
C PHE A 338 -18.66 0.80 -7.08
N LEU A 339 -19.21 1.94 -6.68
CA LEU A 339 -19.79 2.13 -5.34
C LEU A 339 -21.03 1.25 -5.10
N ARG A 340 -21.80 0.96 -6.14
CA ARG A 340 -22.90 -0.01 -6.06
C ARG A 340 -22.39 -1.42 -5.79
N SER A 341 -21.34 -1.85 -6.50
CA SER A 341 -20.70 -3.15 -6.26
C SER A 341 -20.14 -3.24 -4.84
N LEU A 342 -19.47 -2.19 -4.36
CA LEU A 342 -19.00 -2.10 -2.97
C LEU A 342 -20.15 -2.20 -1.96
N SER A 343 -21.27 -1.52 -2.21
CA SER A 343 -22.44 -1.59 -1.32
C SER A 343 -22.99 -3.01 -1.20
N GLN A 344 -22.98 -3.77 -2.29
CA GLN A 344 -23.37 -5.19 -2.27
C GLN A 344 -22.40 -6.03 -1.45
N MET A 345 -21.09 -5.79 -1.59
CA MET A 345 -20.08 -6.47 -0.77
C MET A 345 -20.24 -6.13 0.71
N ILE A 346 -20.46 -4.86 1.05
CA ILE A 346 -20.69 -4.41 2.43
C ILE A 346 -21.91 -5.11 3.04
N ALA A 347 -23.01 -5.27 2.28
CA ALA A 347 -24.19 -5.98 2.76
C ALA A 347 -23.90 -7.45 3.14
N LEU A 348 -22.86 -8.07 2.53
CA LEU A 348 -22.41 -9.42 2.89
C LEU A 348 -21.54 -9.44 4.15
N VAL A 349 -20.64 -8.45 4.31
CA VAL A 349 -19.76 -8.34 5.50
C VAL A 349 -20.55 -7.88 6.73
N TYR A 350 -21.47 -6.94 6.52
CA TYR A 350 -22.20 -6.19 7.53
C TYR A 350 -23.72 -6.26 7.23
N PRO A 351 -24.40 -7.39 7.57
CA PRO A 351 -25.82 -7.56 7.27
C PRO A 351 -26.70 -6.53 8.02
N GLY A 352 -27.54 -5.79 7.28
CA GLY A 352 -28.57 -4.89 7.85
C GLY A 352 -28.12 -3.45 8.15
N ILE A 353 -26.97 -3.00 7.62
CA ILE A 353 -26.32 -1.74 8.01
C ILE A 353 -26.39 -0.62 6.95
N LEU A 354 -26.66 -0.96 5.69
CA LEU A 354 -26.83 0.00 4.59
C LEU A 354 -28.28 0.38 4.37
#